data_AF-A0A932T9A8-F1
#
_entry.id   AF-A0A932T9A8-F1
#
_cell.length_a   1.000
_cell.length_b   1.000
_cell.length_c   1.000
_cell.angle_alpha   90.00
_cell.angle_beta   90.00
_cell.angle_gamma   90.00
#
_symmetry.space_group_name_H-M   'P 1'
#
loop_
_entity.id
_entity.type
_entity.pdbx_description
1 polymer ?
#
loop_
_entity_poly.entity_id
_entity_poly.type
_entity_poly.pdbx_seq_one_letter_code
_entity_poly.pdbx_strand_id
1 'polypeptide(L)'
;MTEFYAGLLEGKVRQHDKYQMEFKLDYSPLPSLEYNRYSIELYFFVPKSLLIDRDTYKREEFYDDMASLIRYKTPHISIKELGNFESKTSPLARIKKLLSCYEKSSDLEIVKELKLFGNIIRSEMRKTIRQLIDGAENETEAIRDCLDELKKLRLAYSSLEHELQESNCGKLAMQTYHYVDEFWSLTWDYYLTGLLNELKEKGLEELMFRDISQMILEEKQRRESAGYRILAK
;
A
#
# COMPACT_ATOMS: atom_id res chain seq x y z
N MET A 1 20.78 -8.77 -3.80
CA MET A 1 19.56 -8.00 -3.46
C MET A 1 18.83 -7.76 -4.76
N THR A 2 17.62 -8.29 -4.90
CA THR A 2 16.83 -8.15 -6.14
C THR A 2 16.27 -6.73 -6.27
N GLU A 3 15.85 -6.36 -7.49
CA GLU A 3 15.14 -5.11 -7.75
C GLU A 3 13.84 -5.02 -6.92
N PHE A 4 13.13 -6.14 -6.76
CA PHE A 4 11.93 -6.25 -5.92
C PHE A 4 12.24 -5.87 -4.47
N TYR A 5 13.25 -6.51 -3.86
CA TYR A 5 13.61 -6.25 -2.47
C TYR A 5 14.05 -4.80 -2.26
N ALA A 6 14.84 -4.24 -3.19
CA ALA A 6 15.21 -2.83 -3.15
C ALA A 6 13.97 -1.91 -3.19
N GLY A 7 12.93 -2.27 -3.96
CA GLY A 7 11.65 -1.57 -4.02
C GLY A 7 10.86 -1.58 -2.69
N LEU A 8 11.07 -2.60 -1.84
CA LEU A 8 10.45 -2.69 -0.51
C LEU A 8 11.04 -1.68 0.49
N LEU A 9 12.26 -1.20 0.24
CA LEU A 9 12.94 -0.24 1.11
C LEU A 9 12.36 1.17 0.93
N GLU A 10 11.75 1.71 1.98
CA GLU A 10 11.40 3.13 2.03
C GLU A 10 12.62 3.97 2.39
N GLY A 11 13.37 4.38 1.37
CA GLY A 11 14.37 5.44 1.51
C GLY A 11 13.71 6.81 1.72
N LYS A 12 14.35 7.65 2.56
CA LYS A 12 14.00 9.08 2.70
C LYS A 12 14.36 9.91 1.48
N VAL A 13 15.28 9.39 0.65
CA VAL A 13 15.71 10.00 -0.61
C VAL A 13 15.46 9.00 -1.72
N ARG A 14 14.86 9.46 -2.82
CA ARG A 14 14.64 8.64 -4.01
C ARG A 14 14.97 9.46 -5.26
N GLN A 15 15.54 8.81 -6.26
CA GLN A 15 15.58 9.37 -7.61
C GLN A 15 14.15 9.36 -8.17
N HIS A 16 13.63 10.53 -8.58
CA HIS A 16 12.32 10.62 -9.23
C HIS A 16 12.46 10.32 -10.72
N ASP A 17 13.39 11.02 -11.38
CA ASP A 17 13.74 10.82 -12.77
C ASP A 17 15.22 11.15 -13.02
N LYS A 18 15.59 11.45 -14.28
CA LYS A 18 16.97 11.79 -14.65
C LYS A 18 17.46 13.12 -14.06
N TYR A 19 16.56 14.04 -13.74
CA TYR A 19 16.85 15.41 -13.33
C TYR A 19 16.32 15.76 -11.94
N GLN A 20 15.46 14.92 -11.37
CA GLN A 20 14.78 15.19 -10.11
C GLN A 20 15.05 14.13 -9.06
N MET A 21 15.14 14.59 -7.81
CA MET A 21 15.17 13.74 -6.63
C MET A 21 14.08 14.14 -5.65
N GLU A 22 13.50 13.15 -4.99
CA GLU A 22 12.45 13.33 -3.99
C GLU A 22 12.98 13.09 -2.57
N PHE A 23 12.53 13.94 -1.65
CA PHE A 23 12.73 13.77 -0.21
C PHE A 23 11.40 13.46 0.46
N LYS A 24 11.37 12.37 1.22
CA LYS A 24 10.21 11.97 2.03
C LYS A 24 10.52 12.21 3.49
N LEU A 25 9.85 13.21 4.05
CA LEU A 25 10.02 13.66 5.42
C LEU A 25 8.69 13.49 6.16
N ASP A 26 8.76 12.86 7.33
CA ASP A 26 7.60 12.67 8.20
C ASP A 26 7.53 13.84 9.21
N TYR A 27 6.34 14.44 9.34
CA TYR A 27 6.05 15.48 10.31
C TYR A 27 4.93 15.02 11.23
N SER A 28 5.10 15.21 12.53
CA SER A 28 4.11 14.87 13.55
C SER A 28 3.58 16.16 14.19
N PRO A 29 2.44 16.70 13.72
CA PRO A 29 1.87 17.92 14.27
C PRO A 29 1.60 17.77 15.76
N LEU A 30 2.01 18.77 16.54
CA LEU A 30 1.68 18.90 17.95
C LEU A 30 0.23 19.38 18.07
N PRO A 31 -0.70 18.56 18.60
CA PRO A 31 -2.12 18.90 18.64
C PRO A 31 -2.44 20.09 19.55
N SER A 32 -1.55 20.41 20.48
CA SER A 32 -1.68 21.56 21.38
C SER A 32 -1.37 22.90 20.71
N LEU A 33 -0.82 22.90 19.50
CA LEU A 33 -0.44 24.11 18.77
C LEU A 33 -1.40 24.34 17.60
N GLU A 34 -1.93 25.56 17.51
CA GLU A 34 -2.72 26.01 16.35
C GLU A 34 -1.86 26.03 15.07
N TYR A 35 -0.59 26.46 15.18
CA TYR A 35 0.37 26.50 14.08
C TYR A 35 1.61 25.67 14.42
N ASN A 36 1.94 24.73 13.54
CA ASN A 36 3.15 23.94 13.62
C ASN A 36 4.21 24.48 12.66
N ARG A 37 5.41 24.79 13.15
CA ARG A 37 6.56 25.23 12.33
C ARG A 37 7.65 24.17 12.39
N TYR A 38 8.10 23.73 11.22
CA TYR A 38 9.21 22.80 11.07
C TYR A 38 10.35 23.48 10.33
N SER A 39 11.58 23.25 10.81
CA SER A 39 12.80 23.68 10.11
C SER A 39 13.54 22.44 9.64
N ILE A 40 14.04 22.49 8.41
CA ILE A 40 14.74 21.37 7.77
C ILE A 40 16.09 21.90 7.35
N GLU A 41 17.15 21.24 7.81
CA GLU A 41 18.50 21.50 7.37
C GLU A 41 18.96 20.35 6.49
N LEU A 42 19.35 20.66 5.26
CA LEU A 42 19.81 19.69 4.27
C LEU A 42 21.24 20.05 3.86
N TYR A 43 22.10 19.03 3.84
CA TYR A 43 23.50 19.16 3.41
C TYR A 43 23.71 18.27 2.19
N PHE A 44 24.12 18.86 1.07
CA PHE A 44 24.35 18.17 -0.20
C PHE A 44 25.84 18.06 -0.51
N PHE A 45 26.28 16.86 -0.88
CA PHE A 45 27.61 16.63 -1.43
C PHE A 45 27.48 16.41 -2.93
N VAL A 46 27.69 17.47 -3.70
CA VAL A 46 27.49 17.47 -5.15
C VAL A 46 28.85 17.30 -5.86
N PRO A 47 29.00 16.30 -6.74
CA PRO A 47 30.23 16.13 -7.52
C PRO A 47 30.52 17.36 -8.40
N LYS A 48 31.79 17.78 -8.45
CA LYS A 48 32.22 18.91 -9.31
C LYS A 48 31.87 18.72 -10.79
N SER A 49 31.75 17.47 -11.26
CA SER A 49 31.38 17.15 -12.63
C SER A 49 29.96 17.59 -13.01
N LEU A 50 29.09 17.85 -12.02
CA LEU A 50 27.75 18.40 -12.27
C LEU A 50 27.76 19.91 -12.48
N LEU A 51 28.90 20.58 -12.26
CA LEU A 51 29.08 22.03 -12.44
C LEU A 51 27.99 22.84 -11.72
N ILE A 52 27.58 22.40 -10.52
CA ILE A 52 26.64 23.12 -9.66
C ILE A 52 27.46 23.99 -8.70
N ASP A 53 27.41 25.30 -8.89
CA ASP A 53 28.01 26.32 -8.03
C ASP A 53 27.14 27.58 -8.02
N ARG A 54 27.60 28.64 -7.33
CA ARG A 54 26.82 29.88 -7.16
C ARG A 54 26.62 30.66 -8.45
N ASP A 55 27.44 30.42 -9.46
CA ASP A 55 27.38 31.11 -10.75
C ASP A 55 26.49 30.33 -11.74
N THR A 56 26.44 29.00 -11.62
CA THR A 56 25.68 28.10 -12.51
C THR A 56 24.32 27.66 -11.97
N TYR A 57 24.12 27.68 -10.65
CA TYR A 57 22.84 27.38 -10.01
C TYR A 57 22.67 28.25 -8.76
N LYS A 58 21.97 29.36 -8.95
CA LYS A 58 21.81 30.37 -7.92
C LYS A 58 20.86 29.90 -6.83
N ARG A 59 20.94 30.59 -5.70
CA ARG A 59 20.08 30.34 -4.55
C ARG A 59 18.60 30.46 -4.91
N GLU A 60 18.25 31.48 -5.69
CA GLU A 60 16.87 31.77 -6.09
C GLU A 60 16.33 30.63 -6.97
N GLU A 61 17.12 30.19 -7.95
CA GLU A 61 16.79 29.05 -8.83
C GLU A 61 16.58 27.76 -8.03
N PHE A 62 17.40 27.51 -7.00
CA PHE A 62 17.19 26.37 -6.10
C PHE A 62 15.84 26.39 -5.39
N TYR A 63 15.38 27.56 -4.91
CA TYR A 63 14.09 27.65 -4.24
C TYR A 63 12.92 27.61 -5.22
N ASP A 64 13.08 28.15 -6.42
CA ASP A 64 12.06 28.13 -7.48
C ASP A 64 11.82 26.70 -8.01
N ASP A 65 12.87 25.88 -8.06
CA ASP A 65 12.78 24.46 -8.46
C ASP A 65 12.20 23.55 -7.35
N MET A 66 12.05 24.06 -6.12
CA MET A 66 11.61 23.26 -4.98
C MET A 66 10.07 23.10 -4.95
N ALA A 67 9.58 21.90 -5.27
CA ALA A 67 8.18 21.54 -5.08
C ALA A 67 7.92 20.93 -3.68
N SER A 68 7.13 21.61 -2.85
CA SER A 68 6.69 21.08 -1.56
C SER A 68 5.28 20.49 -1.65
N LEU A 69 5.16 19.18 -1.42
CA LEU A 69 3.88 18.48 -1.39
C LEU A 69 3.63 17.89 0.01
N ILE A 70 2.51 18.26 0.61
CA ILE A 70 2.08 17.74 1.91
C ILE A 70 0.96 16.73 1.68
N ARG A 71 1.07 15.56 2.32
CA ARG A 71 0.02 14.55 2.35
C ARG A 71 -0.08 13.92 3.73
N TYR A 72 -1.27 13.45 4.08
CA TYR A 72 -1.42 12.59 5.25
C TYR A 72 -0.67 11.28 5.05
N LYS A 73 -0.01 10.82 6.12
CA LYS A 73 0.58 9.49 6.16
C LYS A 73 -0.54 8.45 6.25
N THR A 74 -0.41 7.37 5.49
CA THR A 74 -1.33 6.22 5.61
C THR A 74 -1.24 5.68 7.03
N PRO A 75 -2.37 5.51 7.75
CA PRO A 75 -2.34 4.95 9.09
C PRO A 75 -1.86 3.50 9.02
N HIS A 76 -1.12 3.09 10.06
CA HIS A 76 -0.70 1.71 10.20
C HIS A 76 -1.81 0.89 10.84
N ILE A 77 -2.31 -0.12 10.13
CA ILE A 77 -3.34 -1.04 10.59
C ILE A 77 -2.93 -2.43 10.11
N SER A 78 -2.71 -3.37 11.03
CA SER A 78 -2.27 -4.73 10.65
C SER A 78 -3.28 -5.44 9.74
N ILE A 79 -2.83 -6.41 8.93
CA ILE A 79 -3.69 -7.22 8.05
C ILE A 79 -4.84 -7.86 8.86
N LYS A 80 -4.51 -8.43 10.02
CA LYS A 80 -5.47 -8.99 10.98
C LYS A 80 -6.54 -7.97 11.43
N GLU A 81 -6.11 -6.79 11.83
CA GLU A 81 -7.01 -5.73 12.29
C GLU A 81 -7.87 -5.18 11.15
N LEU A 82 -7.31 -5.11 9.94
CA LEU A 82 -8.01 -4.65 8.74
C LEU A 82 -9.21 -5.55 8.43
N GLY A 83 -9.07 -6.86 8.64
CA GLY A 83 -10.13 -7.86 8.42
C GLY A 83 -11.14 -7.97 9.56
N ASN A 84 -10.94 -7.23 10.67
CA ASN A 84 -11.81 -7.30 11.83
C ASN A 84 -12.95 -6.28 11.74
N PHE A 85 -14.18 -6.75 11.52
CA PHE A 85 -15.39 -5.92 11.47
C PHE A 85 -15.76 -5.25 12.80
N GLU A 86 -15.23 -5.73 13.93
CA GLU A 86 -15.43 -5.10 15.24
C GLU A 86 -14.43 -3.96 15.51
N SER A 87 -13.39 -3.84 14.68
CA SER A 87 -12.35 -2.83 14.90
C SER A 87 -12.77 -1.47 14.34
N LYS A 88 -12.89 -0.45 15.20
CA LYS A 88 -13.23 0.93 14.79
C LYS A 88 -12.19 1.56 13.86
N THR A 89 -10.95 1.10 13.92
CA THR A 89 -9.84 1.56 13.07
C THR A 89 -9.91 0.94 11.67
N SER A 90 -10.55 -0.22 11.50
CA SER A 90 -10.69 -0.87 10.20
C SER A 90 -11.60 -0.06 9.27
N PRO A 91 -11.15 0.32 8.06
CA PRO A 91 -12.02 0.84 7.03
C PRO A 91 -13.14 -0.13 6.65
N LEU A 92 -12.92 -1.45 6.69
CA LEU A 92 -13.98 -2.44 6.37
C LEU A 92 -15.13 -2.39 7.37
N ALA A 93 -14.80 -2.29 8.66
CA ALA A 93 -15.80 -2.08 9.72
C ALA A 93 -16.58 -0.78 9.51
N ARG A 94 -15.89 0.31 9.14
CA ARG A 94 -16.52 1.61 8.87
C ARG A 94 -17.41 1.56 7.63
N ILE A 95 -17.00 0.89 6.54
CA ILE A 95 -17.80 0.69 5.34
C ILE A 95 -19.09 -0.04 5.70
N LYS A 96 -18.99 -1.17 6.41
CA LYS A 96 -20.16 -1.94 6.84
C LYS A 96 -21.15 -1.11 7.65
N LYS A 97 -20.65 -0.27 8.56
CA LYS A 97 -21.48 0.67 9.32
C LYS A 97 -22.14 1.72 8.42
N LEU A 98 -21.40 2.30 7.47
CA LEU A 98 -21.93 3.28 6.52
C LEU A 98 -23.05 2.68 5.66
N LEU A 99 -22.90 1.41 5.24
CA LEU A 99 -23.90 0.66 4.49
C LEU A 99 -25.16 0.38 5.33
N SER A 100 -25.01 -0.08 6.58
CA SER A 100 -26.15 -0.33 7.48
C SER A 100 -26.99 0.92 7.80
N CYS A 101 -26.44 2.12 7.61
CA CYS A 101 -27.10 3.39 7.85
C CYS A 101 -27.10 4.26 6.59
N TYR A 102 -27.17 3.64 5.40
CA TYR A 102 -26.96 4.34 4.13
C TYR A 102 -27.90 5.54 3.93
N GLU A 103 -29.12 5.51 4.47
CA GLU A 103 -30.05 6.67 4.46
C GLU A 103 -29.45 7.96 5.07
N LYS A 104 -28.45 7.83 5.95
CA LYS A 104 -27.75 8.93 6.61
C LYS A 104 -26.29 9.08 6.15
N SER A 105 -25.86 8.24 5.23
CA SER A 105 -24.50 8.21 4.69
C SER A 105 -24.50 8.70 3.25
N SER A 106 -23.31 8.95 2.72
CA SER A 106 -23.11 9.28 1.32
C SER A 106 -22.18 8.29 0.62
N ASP A 107 -22.37 8.12 -0.70
CA ASP A 107 -21.43 7.42 -1.57
C ASP A 107 -19.99 7.91 -1.37
N LEU A 108 -19.82 9.22 -1.15
CA LEU A 108 -18.50 9.83 -0.99
C LEU A 108 -17.78 9.32 0.27
N GLU A 109 -18.50 9.04 1.35
CA GLU A 109 -17.90 8.47 2.57
C GLU A 109 -17.45 7.02 2.34
N ILE A 110 -18.28 6.21 1.67
CA ILE A 110 -17.93 4.83 1.32
C ILE A 110 -16.72 4.82 0.38
N VAL A 111 -16.70 5.69 -0.63
CA VAL A 111 -15.58 5.86 -1.57
C VAL A 111 -14.29 6.22 -0.85
N LYS A 112 -14.35 7.13 0.14
CA LYS A 112 -13.19 7.50 0.95
C LYS A 112 -12.64 6.30 1.72
N GLU A 113 -13.51 5.53 2.36
CA GLU A 113 -13.10 4.35 3.13
C GLU A 113 -12.55 3.23 2.25
N LEU A 114 -13.16 2.97 1.09
CA LEU A 114 -12.64 2.00 0.10
C LEU A 114 -11.23 2.38 -0.39
N LYS A 115 -11.02 3.67 -0.72
CA LYS A 115 -9.69 4.17 -1.12
C LYS A 115 -8.68 4.09 0.02
N LEU A 116 -9.11 4.38 1.25
CA LEU A 116 -8.27 4.25 2.44
C LEU A 116 -7.87 2.79 2.67
N PHE A 117 -8.81 1.86 2.55
CA PHE A 117 -8.53 0.42 2.59
C PHE A 117 -7.47 0.02 1.57
N GLY A 118 -7.65 0.41 0.29
CA GLY A 118 -6.68 0.13 -0.78
C GLY A 118 -5.28 0.68 -0.45
N ASN A 119 -5.20 1.90 0.05
CA ASN A 119 -3.91 2.49 0.44
C ASN A 119 -3.24 1.74 1.60
N ILE A 120 -4.01 1.33 2.61
CA ILE A 120 -3.51 0.59 3.77
C ILE A 120 -3.04 -0.80 3.36
N ILE A 121 -3.84 -1.56 2.61
CA ILE A 121 -3.48 -2.93 2.24
C ILE A 121 -2.18 -2.97 1.44
N ARG A 122 -1.98 -2.04 0.50
CA ARG A 122 -0.72 -1.96 -0.24
C ARG A 122 0.47 -1.65 0.67
N SER A 123 0.34 -0.67 1.57
CA SER A 123 1.45 -0.31 2.47
C SER A 123 1.78 -1.43 3.45
N GLU A 124 0.76 -2.10 3.98
CA GLU A 124 0.91 -3.18 4.96
C GLU A 124 1.44 -4.45 4.30
N MET A 125 0.95 -4.85 3.11
CA MET A 125 1.52 -5.97 2.36
C MET A 125 3.00 -5.74 2.10
N ARG A 126 3.41 -4.57 1.60
CA ARG A 126 4.83 -4.26 1.40
C ARG A 126 5.65 -4.44 2.67
N LYS A 127 5.15 -3.94 3.80
CA LYS A 127 5.84 -3.99 5.10
C LYS A 127 5.95 -5.43 5.60
N THR A 128 4.84 -6.15 5.63
CA THR A 128 4.78 -7.54 6.10
C THR A 128 5.65 -8.44 5.24
N ILE A 129 5.58 -8.33 3.92
CA ILE A 129 6.39 -9.14 2.99
C ILE A 129 7.88 -8.90 3.21
N ARG A 130 8.28 -7.63 3.41
CA ARG A 130 9.67 -7.33 3.78
C ARG A 130 10.08 -8.02 5.08
N GLN A 131 9.25 -7.94 6.11
CA GLN A 131 9.53 -8.58 7.41
C GLN A 131 9.64 -10.10 7.26
N LEU A 132 8.78 -10.72 6.45
CA LEU A 132 8.84 -12.15 6.16
C LEU A 132 10.13 -12.53 5.43
N ILE A 133 10.58 -11.74 4.44
CA ILE A 133 11.83 -12.01 3.73
C ILE A 133 13.04 -11.87 4.67
N ASP A 134 13.02 -10.85 5.53
CA ASP A 134 14.08 -10.59 6.51
C ASP A 134 14.16 -11.71 7.57
N GLY A 135 13.01 -12.28 7.98
CA GLY A 135 12.90 -13.33 9.00
C GLY A 135 12.77 -14.77 8.49
N ALA A 136 12.74 -15.00 7.18
CA ALA A 136 12.33 -16.26 6.55
C ALA A 136 13.10 -17.50 7.03
N GLU A 137 14.37 -17.35 7.42
CA GLU A 137 15.24 -18.45 7.85
C GLU A 137 14.84 -19.00 9.23
N ASN A 138 14.17 -18.21 10.07
CA ASN A 138 13.85 -18.56 11.46
C ASN A 138 12.34 -18.64 11.76
N GLU A 139 11.49 -18.09 10.89
CA GLU A 139 10.07 -17.84 11.20
C GLU A 139 9.14 -18.33 10.07
N THR A 140 9.26 -19.60 9.68
CA THR A 140 8.40 -20.19 8.63
C THR A 140 6.91 -20.19 9.00
N GLU A 141 6.59 -20.30 10.30
CA GLU A 141 5.22 -20.21 10.82
C GLU A 141 4.62 -18.81 10.61
N ALA A 142 5.44 -17.75 10.70
CA ALA A 142 4.99 -16.38 10.44
C ALA A 142 4.55 -16.16 8.98
N ILE A 143 5.18 -16.85 8.03
CA ILE A 143 4.74 -16.83 6.62
C ILE A 143 3.35 -17.45 6.52
N ARG A 144 3.14 -18.63 7.10
CA ARG A 144 1.84 -19.32 7.07
C ARG A 144 0.74 -18.49 7.72
N ASP A 145 1.00 -17.94 8.91
CA ASP A 145 0.05 -17.08 9.62
C ASP A 145 -0.33 -15.86 8.79
N CYS A 146 0.64 -15.22 8.14
CA CYS A 146 0.38 -14.09 7.24
C CYS A 146 -0.50 -14.49 6.05
N LEU A 147 -0.25 -15.66 5.43
CA LEU A 147 -1.05 -16.13 4.30
C LEU A 147 -2.51 -16.40 4.74
N ASP A 148 -2.70 -16.97 5.92
CA ASP A 148 -4.04 -17.22 6.48
C ASP A 148 -4.77 -15.93 6.84
N GLU A 149 -4.07 -14.93 7.39
CA GLU A 149 -4.63 -13.60 7.63
C GLU A 149 -5.05 -12.91 6.33
N LEU A 150 -4.22 -13.01 5.29
CA LEU A 150 -4.51 -12.47 3.96
C LEU A 150 -5.75 -13.14 3.34
N LYS A 151 -5.88 -14.47 3.45
CA LYS A 151 -7.09 -15.20 2.99
C LYS A 151 -8.34 -14.74 3.74
N LYS A 152 -8.27 -14.63 5.07
CA LYS A 152 -9.40 -14.15 5.89
C LYS A 152 -9.80 -12.73 5.50
N LEU A 153 -8.82 -11.85 5.30
CA LEU A 153 -9.06 -10.48 4.84
C LEU A 153 -9.73 -10.48 3.46
N ARG A 154 -9.30 -11.34 2.54
CA ARG A 154 -9.91 -11.48 1.20
C ARG A 154 -11.38 -11.82 1.28
N LEU A 155 -11.72 -12.82 2.08
CA LEU A 155 -13.11 -13.23 2.30
C LEU A 155 -13.94 -12.10 2.91
N ALA A 156 -13.39 -11.38 3.90
CA ALA A 156 -14.06 -10.26 4.54
C ALA A 156 -14.34 -9.10 3.56
N TYR A 157 -13.42 -8.80 2.66
CA TYR A 157 -13.67 -7.78 1.64
C TYR A 157 -14.69 -8.24 0.61
N SER A 158 -14.58 -9.48 0.12
CA SER A 158 -15.52 -10.02 -0.88
C SER A 158 -16.96 -10.07 -0.37
N SER A 159 -17.17 -10.27 0.95
CA SER A 159 -18.52 -10.21 1.50
C SER A 159 -19.16 -8.82 1.42
N LEU A 160 -18.37 -7.74 1.28
CA LEU A 160 -18.89 -6.39 1.12
C LEU A 160 -19.63 -6.19 -0.21
N GLU A 161 -19.33 -6.98 -1.24
CA GLU A 161 -20.02 -6.85 -2.53
C GLU A 161 -21.53 -7.04 -2.39
N HIS A 162 -21.94 -8.07 -1.65
CA HIS A 162 -23.34 -8.34 -1.37
C HIS A 162 -23.97 -7.21 -0.54
N GLU A 163 -23.27 -6.75 0.51
CA GLU A 163 -23.74 -5.65 1.35
C GLU A 163 -23.92 -4.35 0.56
N LEU A 164 -23.03 -4.06 -0.40
CA LEU A 164 -23.11 -2.92 -1.31
C LEU A 164 -24.32 -3.04 -2.25
N GLN A 165 -24.58 -4.23 -2.78
CA GLN A 165 -25.73 -4.50 -3.66
C GLN A 165 -27.06 -4.35 -2.91
N GLU A 166 -27.17 -4.92 -1.71
CA GLU A 166 -28.38 -4.85 -0.87
C GLU A 166 -28.70 -3.44 -0.38
N SER A 167 -27.67 -2.66 -0.05
CA SER A 167 -27.82 -1.29 0.47
C SER A 167 -28.28 -0.29 -0.60
N ASN A 168 -28.42 -0.72 -1.86
CA ASN A 168 -28.74 0.11 -3.02
C ASN A 168 -27.85 1.38 -3.09
N CYS A 169 -26.56 1.20 -2.76
CA CYS A 169 -25.59 2.29 -2.79
C CYS A 169 -25.46 2.84 -4.22
N GLY A 170 -25.03 4.09 -4.36
CA GLY A 170 -24.89 4.69 -5.67
C GLY A 170 -23.79 4.02 -6.51
N LYS A 171 -23.86 4.28 -7.82
CA LYS A 171 -22.95 3.66 -8.80
C LYS A 171 -21.49 3.96 -8.51
N LEU A 172 -21.18 5.11 -7.89
CA LEU A 172 -19.81 5.51 -7.61
C LEU A 172 -19.17 4.64 -6.52
N ALA A 173 -19.92 4.29 -5.47
CA ALA A 173 -19.44 3.38 -4.43
C ALA A 173 -19.15 1.99 -5.01
N MET A 174 -20.09 1.44 -5.81
CA MET A 174 -19.91 0.14 -6.46
C MET A 174 -18.72 0.12 -7.44
N GLN A 175 -18.58 1.15 -8.28
CA GLN A 175 -17.43 1.27 -9.18
C GLN A 175 -16.10 1.35 -8.40
N THR A 176 -16.09 2.12 -7.31
CA THR A 176 -14.90 2.24 -6.47
C THR A 176 -14.55 0.90 -5.81
N TYR A 177 -15.54 0.12 -5.39
CA TYR A 177 -15.31 -1.22 -4.84
C TYR A 177 -14.58 -2.11 -5.87
N HIS A 178 -15.05 -2.15 -7.11
CA HIS A 178 -14.40 -2.94 -8.17
C HIS A 178 -12.99 -2.43 -8.50
N TYR A 179 -12.77 -1.11 -8.51
CA TYR A 179 -11.41 -0.57 -8.72
C TYR A 179 -10.45 -0.95 -7.59
N VAL A 180 -10.91 -0.90 -6.35
CA VAL A 180 -10.09 -1.29 -5.19
C VAL A 180 -9.85 -2.81 -5.19
N ASP A 181 -10.85 -3.60 -5.60
CA ASP A 181 -10.74 -5.04 -5.73
C ASP A 181 -9.72 -5.46 -6.81
N GLU A 182 -9.77 -4.82 -7.99
CA GLU A 182 -8.79 -5.01 -9.06
C GLU A 182 -7.39 -4.60 -8.62
N PHE A 183 -7.26 -3.42 -8.01
CA PHE A 183 -6.01 -2.92 -7.47
C PHE A 183 -5.40 -3.87 -6.43
N TRP A 184 -6.22 -4.40 -5.52
CA TRP A 184 -5.74 -5.34 -4.52
C TRP A 184 -5.33 -6.68 -5.13
N SER A 185 -6.07 -7.18 -6.12
CA SER A 185 -5.68 -8.36 -6.90
C SER A 185 -4.28 -8.23 -7.51
N LEU A 186 -4.00 -7.06 -8.11
CA LEU A 186 -2.68 -6.75 -8.67
C LEU A 186 -1.59 -6.63 -7.59
N THR A 187 -1.93 -5.98 -6.48
CA THR A 187 -1.06 -5.82 -5.32
C THR A 187 -0.68 -7.18 -4.73
N TRP A 188 -1.64 -8.09 -4.65
CA TRP A 188 -1.50 -9.47 -4.18
C TRP A 188 -0.56 -10.27 -5.08
N ASP A 189 -0.83 -10.28 -6.39
CA ASP A 189 0.00 -10.96 -7.39
C ASP A 189 1.45 -10.45 -7.34
N TYR A 190 1.65 -9.13 -7.31
CA TYR A 190 2.97 -8.52 -7.24
C TYR A 190 3.76 -8.93 -6.00
N TYR A 191 3.17 -8.74 -4.80
CA TYR A 191 3.89 -8.97 -3.56
C TYR A 191 4.10 -10.45 -3.24
N LEU A 192 3.14 -11.33 -3.55
CA LEU A 192 3.30 -12.77 -3.32
C LEU A 192 4.27 -13.40 -4.32
N THR A 193 4.25 -12.96 -5.59
CA THR A 193 5.25 -13.41 -6.57
C THR A 193 6.65 -12.95 -6.16
N GLY A 194 6.79 -11.70 -5.71
CA GLY A 194 8.05 -11.20 -5.20
C GLY A 194 8.55 -11.95 -3.97
N LEU A 195 7.67 -12.23 -3.00
CA LEU A 195 8.00 -13.08 -1.85
C LEU A 195 8.51 -14.46 -2.29
N LEU A 196 7.80 -15.12 -3.21
CA LEU A 196 8.18 -16.43 -3.71
C LEU A 196 9.58 -16.42 -4.36
N ASN A 197 9.87 -15.40 -5.16
CA ASN A 197 11.17 -15.23 -5.79
C ASN A 197 12.29 -14.99 -4.76
N GLU A 198 12.06 -14.17 -3.73
CA GLU A 198 13.06 -13.96 -2.67
C GLU A 198 13.32 -15.23 -1.85
N LEU A 199 12.26 -16.00 -1.53
CA LEU A 199 12.40 -17.27 -0.83
C LEU A 199 13.20 -18.27 -1.67
N LYS A 200 12.97 -18.29 -2.99
CA LYS A 200 13.74 -19.10 -3.93
C LYS A 200 15.22 -18.71 -3.96
N GLU A 201 15.55 -17.43 -4.06
CA GLU A 201 16.94 -16.95 -4.03
C GLU A 201 17.65 -17.29 -2.71
N LYS A 202 16.89 -17.39 -1.61
CA LYS A 202 17.38 -17.85 -0.30
C LYS A 202 17.44 -19.37 -0.13
N GLY A 203 17.00 -20.16 -1.12
CA GLY A 203 16.95 -21.63 -1.05
C GLY A 203 15.86 -22.17 -0.11
N LEU A 204 14.81 -21.37 0.18
CA LEU A 204 13.71 -21.70 1.08
C LEU A 204 12.40 -22.03 0.35
N GLU A 205 12.46 -22.31 -0.95
CA GLU A 205 11.29 -22.49 -1.81
C GLU A 205 10.37 -23.65 -1.37
N GLU A 206 10.94 -24.79 -0.96
CA GLU A 206 10.16 -26.01 -0.67
C GLU A 206 9.16 -25.83 0.48
N LEU A 207 9.41 -24.88 1.38
CA LEU A 207 8.60 -24.67 2.57
C LEU A 207 7.20 -24.15 2.24
N MET A 208 7.08 -23.22 1.28
CA MET A 208 5.82 -22.49 1.04
C MET A 208 5.48 -22.29 -0.44
N PHE A 209 6.24 -22.87 -1.37
CA PHE A 209 6.02 -22.72 -2.80
C PHE A 209 4.60 -23.09 -3.21
N ARG A 210 4.08 -24.23 -2.71
CA ARG A 210 2.73 -24.71 -3.05
C ARG A 210 1.65 -23.74 -2.60
N ASP A 211 1.70 -23.30 -1.34
CA ASP A 211 0.65 -22.47 -0.73
C ASP A 211 0.62 -21.07 -1.36
N ILE A 212 1.79 -20.45 -1.55
CA ILE A 212 1.89 -19.13 -2.20
C ILE A 212 1.46 -19.23 -3.67
N SER A 213 1.92 -20.25 -4.41
CA SER A 213 1.54 -20.44 -5.81
C SER A 213 0.04 -20.66 -5.96
N GLN A 214 -0.57 -21.45 -5.08
CA GLN A 214 -2.02 -21.67 -5.09
C GLN A 214 -2.77 -20.36 -4.88
N MET A 215 -2.38 -19.54 -3.90
CA MET A 215 -3.01 -18.23 -3.65
C MET A 215 -2.88 -17.26 -4.84
N ILE A 216 -1.74 -17.29 -5.55
CA ILE A 216 -1.54 -16.46 -6.75
C ILE A 216 -2.47 -16.94 -7.89
N LEU A 217 -2.58 -18.26 -8.08
CA LEU A 217 -3.41 -18.85 -9.14
C LEU A 217 -4.91 -18.63 -8.88
N GLU A 218 -5.37 -18.83 -7.64
CA GLU A 218 -6.76 -18.58 -7.23
C GLU A 218 -7.13 -17.11 -7.47
N GLU A 219 -6.23 -16.17 -7.11
CA GLU A 219 -6.46 -14.74 -7.32
C GLU A 219 -6.47 -14.36 -8.81
N LYS A 220 -5.67 -15.03 -9.64
CA LYS A 220 -5.72 -14.88 -11.11
C LYS A 220 -7.05 -15.35 -11.68
N GLN A 221 -7.50 -16.55 -11.33
CA GLN A 221 -8.79 -17.08 -11.78
C GLN A 221 -9.96 -16.18 -11.35
N ARG A 222 -9.92 -15.66 -10.12
CA ARG A 222 -10.92 -14.73 -9.62
C ARG A 222 -10.94 -13.42 -10.43
N ARG A 223 -9.77 -12.83 -10.72
CA ARG A 223 -9.65 -11.64 -11.56
C ARG A 223 -10.25 -11.84 -12.95
N GLU A 224 -10.04 -13.02 -13.55
CA GLU A 224 -10.66 -13.41 -14.82
C GLU A 224 -12.18 -13.49 -14.71
N SER A 225 -12.70 -14.16 -13.67
CA SER A 225 -14.16 -14.26 -13.45
C SER A 225 -14.84 -12.91 -13.19
N ALA A 226 -14.12 -11.95 -12.60
CA ALA A 226 -14.60 -10.59 -12.35
C ALA A 226 -14.52 -9.68 -13.60
N GLY A 227 -13.95 -10.17 -14.71
CA GLY A 227 -13.83 -9.43 -15.96
C GLY A 227 -12.77 -8.32 -15.94
N TYR A 228 -11.84 -8.36 -14.98
CA TYR A 228 -10.74 -7.39 -14.90
C TYR A 228 -9.68 -7.68 -15.96
N ARG A 229 -8.95 -6.65 -16.39
CA ARG A 229 -7.91 -6.83 -17.42
C ARG A 229 -6.77 -7.69 -16.85
N ILE A 230 -6.51 -8.82 -17.51
CA ILE A 230 -5.28 -9.57 -17.31
C ILE A 230 -4.17 -8.73 -17.95
N LEU A 231 -3.20 -8.28 -17.16
CA LEU A 231 -1.98 -7.69 -17.72
C LEU A 231 -1.32 -8.78 -18.57
N ALA A 232 -1.30 -8.58 -19.88
CA ALA A 232 -0.67 -9.51 -20.81
C ALA A 232 0.80 -9.73 -20.40
N LYS A 233 1.21 -10.99 -20.44
CA LYS A 233 2.58 -11.46 -20.12
C LYS A 233 3.64 -10.70 -20.90
#